data_AF-A0A959QBU1-F1
#
_entry.id   AF-A0A959QBU1-F1
#
_cell.length_a   1.000
_cell.length_b   1.000
_cell.length_c   1.000
_cell.angle_alpha   90.00
_cell.angle_beta   90.00
_cell.angle_gamma   90.00
#
_symmetry.space_group_name_H-M   'P 1'
#
loop_
_entity.id
_entity.type
_entity.pdbx_description
1 polymer ?
#
loop_
_entity_poly.entity_id
_entity_poly.type
_entity_poly.pdbx_seq_one_letter_code
_entity_poly.pdbx_strand_id
1 'polypeptide(L)'
;MKKCTNCHTDLPDEARFCHHCGTPVEPPVKSCPRCGQENPPEARFCAHCGLNFVEKRPPHNVFEPPPTLSTEEEITARFFEVFERKIRQEQDPERLPAYLDRFEGSDFKHTFELRVRQLAEQIEKIRTGSVRPQTEARYLLEDAIEGLSDFFLIRHCQDLNVVPLPEAILRYETLQRDGLDFFRLVMDFLDFPSENETVYTDFLAMPMEKLRNASASFLFPAKDERILFICDQSILGSAKEGFAMTDRALFWKAPLEKPHWVYYSDLQSLEPEKDWLKINGHFFNAGRSLNVKLLKLLRKLQTLYR
;
A
#
# COMPACT_ATOMS: atom_id res chain seq x y z
N MET A 1 19.79 -31.83 -18.27
CA MET A 1 19.18 -33.19 -18.45
C MET A 1 18.28 -33.48 -17.27
N LYS A 2 16.96 -33.52 -17.52
CA LYS A 2 15.94 -33.87 -16.53
C LYS A 2 15.44 -35.31 -16.79
N LYS A 3 15.01 -36.04 -15.76
CA LYS A 3 14.44 -37.39 -15.93
C LYS A 3 12.92 -37.34 -15.98
N CYS A 4 12.32 -38.15 -16.85
CA CYS A 4 10.88 -38.34 -16.85
C CYS A 4 10.41 -38.89 -15.48
N THR A 5 9.38 -38.27 -14.90
CA THR A 5 8.80 -38.70 -13.62
C THR A 5 8.10 -40.06 -13.70
N ASN A 6 7.68 -40.47 -14.91
CA ASN A 6 6.96 -41.72 -15.13
C ASN A 6 7.88 -42.89 -15.54
N CYS A 7 8.76 -42.70 -16.52
CA CYS A 7 9.60 -43.79 -17.06
C CYS A 7 11.11 -43.60 -16.84
N HIS A 8 11.53 -42.52 -16.16
CA HIS A 8 12.92 -42.21 -15.80
C HIS A 8 13.92 -42.06 -16.96
N THR A 9 13.45 -42.05 -18.21
CA THR A 9 14.26 -41.70 -19.39
C THR A 9 14.79 -40.28 -19.27
N ASP A 10 16.04 -40.06 -19.69
CA ASP A 10 16.63 -38.74 -19.74
C ASP A 10 15.98 -37.88 -20.83
N LEU A 11 15.73 -36.61 -20.51
CA LEU A 11 15.05 -35.66 -21.37
C LEU A 11 15.92 -34.42 -21.57
N PRO A 12 15.90 -33.81 -22.78
CA PRO A 12 16.44 -32.48 -23.00
C PRO A 12 15.66 -31.45 -22.18
N ASP A 13 16.29 -30.36 -21.81
CA ASP A 13 15.75 -29.40 -20.83
C ASP A 13 14.46 -28.72 -21.34
N GLU A 14 14.32 -28.59 -22.66
CA GLU A 14 13.18 -28.00 -23.36
C GLU A 14 12.06 -29.01 -23.71
N ALA A 15 12.21 -30.29 -23.36
CA ALA A 15 11.19 -31.31 -23.65
C ALA A 15 9.84 -30.94 -22.99
N ARG A 16 8.78 -30.82 -23.80
CA ARG A 16 7.38 -30.66 -23.36
C ARG A 16 6.66 -31.99 -23.12
N PHE A 17 7.15 -33.05 -23.74
CA PHE A 17 6.66 -34.42 -23.58
C PHE A 17 7.84 -35.37 -23.51
N CYS A 18 7.70 -36.45 -22.76
CA CYS A 18 8.68 -37.54 -22.79
C CYS A 18 8.65 -38.22 -24.16
N HIS A 19 9.79 -38.26 -24.85
CA HIS A 19 9.91 -38.92 -26.16
C HIS A 19 9.78 -40.45 -26.10
N HIS A 20 9.82 -41.04 -24.89
CA HIS A 20 9.69 -42.48 -24.68
C HIS A 20 8.28 -42.91 -24.27
N CYS A 21 7.65 -42.24 -23.29
CA CYS A 21 6.35 -42.66 -22.75
C CYS A 21 5.19 -41.66 -22.99
N GLY A 22 5.46 -40.50 -23.59
CA GLY A 22 4.44 -39.49 -23.90
C GLY A 22 3.96 -38.65 -22.71
N THR A 23 4.43 -38.91 -21.48
CA THR A 23 4.06 -38.10 -20.31
C THR A 23 4.42 -36.63 -20.51
N PRO A 24 3.48 -35.68 -20.32
CA PRO A 24 3.76 -34.25 -20.37
C PRO A 24 4.81 -33.87 -19.32
N VAL A 25 5.71 -32.98 -19.69
CA VAL A 25 6.73 -32.46 -18.78
C VAL A 25 6.35 -31.03 -18.50
N GLU A 26 5.98 -30.74 -17.25
CA GLU A 26 5.62 -29.40 -16.84
C GLU A 26 6.82 -28.46 -17.07
N PRO A 27 6.59 -27.27 -17.67
CA PRO A 27 7.64 -26.30 -17.84
C PRO A 27 8.13 -25.86 -16.46
N PRO A 28 9.44 -25.57 -16.29
CA PRO A 28 9.92 -24.98 -15.05
C PRO A 28 9.12 -23.70 -14.77
N VAL A 29 8.67 -23.53 -13.52
CA VAL A 29 8.05 -22.30 -13.04
C VAL A 29 8.89 -21.74 -11.90
N LYS A 30 8.87 -20.41 -11.74
CA LYS A 30 9.42 -19.75 -10.56
C LYS A 30 8.28 -19.18 -9.73
N SER A 31 8.26 -19.52 -8.46
CA SER A 31 7.32 -18.89 -7.53
C SER A 31 7.77 -17.46 -7.22
N CYS A 32 6.80 -16.55 -7.18
CA CYS A 32 7.01 -15.20 -6.73
C CYS A 32 7.28 -15.22 -5.22
N PRO A 33 8.34 -14.58 -4.73
CA PRO A 33 8.65 -14.56 -3.31
C PRO A 33 7.75 -13.60 -2.53
N ARG A 34 6.97 -12.77 -3.21
CA ARG A 34 6.09 -11.78 -2.58
C ARG A 34 4.68 -12.31 -2.37
N CYS A 35 4.13 -13.01 -3.36
CA CYS A 35 2.74 -13.47 -3.32
C CYS A 35 2.59 -14.98 -3.56
N GLY A 36 3.69 -15.73 -3.73
CA GLY A 36 3.66 -17.17 -4.00
C GLY A 36 3.31 -17.55 -5.46
N GLN A 37 2.80 -16.63 -6.27
CA GLN A 37 2.36 -16.91 -7.65
C GLN A 37 3.43 -17.62 -8.48
N GLU A 38 3.07 -18.73 -9.12
CA GLU A 38 3.92 -19.37 -10.12
C GLU A 38 3.96 -18.55 -11.40
N ASN A 39 5.17 -18.26 -11.86
CA ASN A 39 5.46 -17.48 -13.05
C ASN A 39 6.36 -18.27 -13.99
N PRO A 40 6.30 -18.01 -15.32
CA PRO A 40 7.30 -18.51 -16.24
C PRO A 40 8.72 -18.13 -15.79
N PRO A 41 9.74 -18.97 -16.06
CA PRO A 41 11.11 -18.72 -15.58
C PRO A 41 11.67 -17.38 -16.12
N GLU A 42 11.22 -16.99 -17.31
CA GLU A 42 11.68 -15.82 -18.07
C GLU A 42 10.86 -14.57 -17.75
N ALA A 43 9.83 -14.68 -16.91
CA ALA A 43 9.01 -13.55 -16.50
C ALA A 43 9.92 -12.45 -15.91
N ARG A 44 9.85 -11.22 -16.43
CA ARG A 44 10.60 -10.09 -15.85
C ARG A 44 9.91 -9.50 -14.63
N PHE A 45 8.60 -9.68 -14.54
CA PHE A 45 7.77 -9.22 -13.45
C PHE A 45 6.85 -10.37 -13.01
N CYS A 46 6.43 -10.38 -11.74
CA CYS A 46 5.37 -11.27 -11.29
C CYS A 46 4.05 -10.86 -11.94
N ALA A 47 3.39 -11.81 -12.59
CA ALA A 47 2.10 -11.60 -13.24
C ALA A 47 0.94 -11.30 -12.26
N HIS A 48 1.15 -11.57 -10.96
CA HIS A 48 0.16 -11.27 -9.92
C HIS A 48 0.51 -9.98 -9.16
N CYS A 49 1.66 -9.95 -8.50
CA CYS A 49 2.01 -8.85 -7.59
C CYS A 49 2.91 -7.76 -8.21
N GLY A 50 3.28 -7.87 -9.50
CA GLY A 50 4.12 -6.88 -10.20
C GLY A 50 5.60 -6.83 -9.78
N LEU A 51 6.08 -7.72 -8.90
CA LEU A 51 7.48 -7.75 -8.45
C LEU A 51 8.43 -7.91 -9.63
N ASN A 52 9.37 -6.98 -9.82
CA ASN A 52 10.41 -7.08 -10.84
C ASN A 52 11.47 -8.13 -10.43
N PHE A 53 11.59 -9.20 -11.20
CA PHE A 53 12.56 -10.27 -11.00
C PHE A 53 13.96 -9.93 -11.51
N VAL A 54 14.12 -8.80 -12.21
CA VAL A 54 15.34 -8.43 -12.97
C VAL A 54 15.93 -7.11 -12.50
N GLU A 55 15.66 -6.68 -11.26
CA GLU A 55 16.40 -5.54 -10.69
C GLU A 55 17.89 -5.87 -10.66
N LYS A 56 18.61 -5.36 -11.66
CA LYS A 56 20.06 -5.19 -11.59
C LYS A 56 20.28 -4.13 -10.53
N ARG A 57 20.69 -4.55 -9.33
CA ARG A 57 21.37 -3.64 -8.41
C ARG A 57 22.54 -2.99 -9.16
N PRO A 58 22.85 -1.70 -8.93
CA PRO A 58 24.21 -1.25 -9.17
C PRO A 58 25.14 -2.24 -8.43
N PRO A 59 26.29 -2.63 -9.01
CA PRO A 59 27.19 -3.55 -8.33
C PRO A 59 27.45 -3.01 -6.92
N HIS A 60 27.05 -3.76 -5.90
CA HIS A 60 27.59 -3.56 -4.56
C HIS A 60 29.10 -3.63 -4.74
N ASN A 61 29.80 -2.56 -4.38
CA ASN A 61 31.23 -2.66 -4.17
C ASN A 61 31.45 -3.87 -3.26
N VAL A 62 32.28 -4.83 -3.69
CA VAL A 62 32.65 -6.05 -2.96
C VAL A 62 33.56 -5.72 -1.75
N PHE A 63 33.45 -4.49 -1.26
CA PHE A 63 34.26 -3.83 -0.25
C PHE A 63 33.41 -2.86 0.57
N GLU A 64 32.13 -3.17 0.78
CA GLU A 64 31.44 -2.59 1.92
C GLU A 64 31.99 -3.26 3.18
N PRO A 65 32.57 -2.51 4.13
CA PRO A 65 32.86 -3.06 5.44
C PRO A 65 31.56 -3.65 6.01
N PRO A 66 31.64 -4.68 6.88
CA PRO A 66 30.44 -5.17 7.55
C PRO A 66 29.67 -3.99 8.17
N PRO A 67 28.33 -4.02 8.16
CA PRO A 67 27.54 -2.96 8.77
C PRO A 67 28.08 -2.71 10.17
N THR A 68 28.47 -1.46 10.45
CA THR A 68 29.01 -1.07 11.76
C THR A 68 27.92 -1.06 12.84
N LEU A 69 26.65 -1.13 12.43
CA LEU A 69 25.48 -1.11 13.26
C LEU A 69 24.95 -2.53 13.47
N SER A 70 24.45 -2.80 14.67
CA SER A 70 23.59 -3.93 14.97
C SER A 70 22.26 -3.83 14.23
N THR A 71 21.57 -4.96 14.04
CA THR A 71 20.24 -4.98 13.41
C THR A 71 19.21 -4.12 14.16
N GLU A 72 19.32 -4.00 15.49
CA GLU A 72 18.47 -3.11 16.28
C GLU A 72 18.71 -1.63 15.96
N GLU A 73 19.97 -1.22 15.79
CA GLU A 73 20.34 0.13 15.38
C GLU A 73 19.89 0.42 13.94
N GLU A 74 19.99 -0.55 13.03
CA GLU A 74 19.44 -0.44 11.67
C GLU A 74 17.92 -0.19 11.70
N ILE A 75 17.17 -0.99 12.45
CA ILE A 75 15.71 -0.85 12.58
C ILE A 75 15.36 0.53 13.15
N THR A 76 16.05 0.96 14.20
CA THR A 76 15.81 2.24 14.85
C THR A 76 16.06 3.41 13.90
N ALA A 77 17.17 3.40 13.18
CA ALA A 77 17.47 4.43 12.19
C ALA A 77 16.42 4.48 11.07
N ARG A 78 15.99 3.32 10.56
CA ARG A 78 14.93 3.24 9.54
C ARG A 78 13.58 3.71 10.06
N PHE A 79 13.26 3.46 11.33
CA PHE A 79 12.05 3.98 11.95
C PHE A 79 12.03 5.50 11.92
N PHE A 80 13.09 6.17 12.40
CA PHE A 80 13.15 7.63 12.41
C PHE A 80 13.17 8.23 11.01
N GLU A 81 13.84 7.58 10.04
CA GLU A 81 13.78 8.00 8.63
C GLU A 81 12.33 8.02 8.10
N VAL A 82 11.58 6.93 8.32
CA VAL A 82 10.18 6.83 7.90
C VAL A 82 9.30 7.81 8.67
N PHE A 83 9.53 7.94 9.97
CA PHE A 83 8.78 8.82 10.86
C PHE A 83 8.94 10.29 10.45
N GLU A 84 10.16 10.78 10.26
CA GLU A 84 10.44 12.13 9.78
C GLU A 84 9.81 12.40 8.42
N ARG A 85 9.90 11.42 7.50
CA ARG A 85 9.25 11.52 6.18
C ARG A 85 7.73 11.67 6.34
N LYS A 86 7.09 10.90 7.23
CA LYS A 86 5.65 11.02 7.52
C LYS A 86 5.30 12.39 8.08
N ILE A 87 6.05 12.89 9.07
CA ILE A 87 5.80 14.23 9.62
C ILE A 87 5.88 15.30 8.53
N ARG A 88 6.89 15.22 7.65
CA ARG A 88 7.07 16.18 6.57
C ARG A 88 5.96 16.13 5.51
N GLN A 89 5.47 14.94 5.18
CA GLN A 89 4.50 14.73 4.10
C GLN A 89 3.04 14.84 4.57
N GLU A 90 2.76 14.45 5.82
CA GLU A 90 1.40 14.23 6.31
C GLU A 90 1.03 15.21 7.44
N GLN A 91 2.02 15.79 8.12
CA GLN A 91 1.82 16.68 9.27
C GLN A 91 2.50 18.04 9.04
N ASP A 92 2.81 18.76 10.12
CA ASP A 92 3.55 20.02 10.09
C ASP A 92 5.05 19.76 10.36
N PRO A 93 5.94 19.99 9.38
CA PRO A 93 7.37 19.73 9.53
C PRO A 93 8.02 20.58 10.62
N GLU A 94 7.47 21.76 10.93
CA GLU A 94 8.02 22.63 11.99
C GLU A 94 7.80 22.03 13.39
N ARG A 95 6.86 21.08 13.53
CA ARG A 95 6.57 20.38 14.78
C ARG A 95 7.44 19.15 15.00
N LEU A 96 8.31 18.77 14.07
CA LEU A 96 9.15 17.57 14.21
C LEU A 96 9.88 17.48 15.57
N PRO A 97 10.48 18.56 16.13
CA PRO A 97 11.09 18.50 17.46
C PRO A 97 10.10 18.08 18.56
N ALA A 98 8.86 18.58 18.53
CA ALA A 98 7.84 18.22 19.52
C ALA A 98 7.41 16.74 19.41
N TYR A 99 7.41 16.17 18.19
CA TYR A 99 7.17 14.75 18.00
C TYR A 99 8.30 13.88 18.56
N LEU A 100 9.56 14.30 18.36
CA LEU A 100 10.72 13.60 18.91
C LEU A 100 10.74 13.68 20.44
N ASP A 101 10.45 14.85 21.02
CA ASP A 101 10.30 15.02 22.47
C ASP A 101 9.17 14.14 23.01
N ARG A 102 8.04 14.05 22.30
CA ARG A 102 6.93 13.14 22.66
C ARG A 102 7.37 11.68 22.60
N PHE A 103 8.16 11.29 21.61
CA PHE A 103 8.67 9.93 21.50
C PHE A 103 9.53 9.61 22.73
N GLU A 104 10.50 10.47 23.04
CA GLU A 104 11.41 10.30 24.18
C GLU A 104 10.69 10.27 25.54
N GLY A 105 9.64 11.08 25.69
CA GLY A 105 8.89 11.21 26.95
C GLY A 105 7.69 10.27 27.13
N SER A 106 7.36 9.43 26.14
CA SER A 106 6.17 8.58 26.18
C SER A 106 6.49 7.11 26.56
N ASP A 107 5.47 6.42 27.07
CA ASP A 107 5.47 4.97 27.28
C ASP A 107 5.62 4.17 25.98
N PHE A 108 5.33 4.79 24.84
CA PHE A 108 5.58 4.21 23.53
C PHE A 108 7.06 3.84 23.33
N LYS A 109 8.01 4.65 23.83
CA LYS A 109 9.45 4.36 23.67
C LYS A 109 9.82 2.97 24.18
N HIS A 110 9.31 2.59 25.35
CA HIS A 110 9.55 1.27 25.90
C HIS A 110 8.95 0.15 25.03
N THR A 111 7.74 0.37 24.52
CA THR A 111 7.06 -0.55 23.59
C THR A 111 7.84 -0.68 22.28
N PHE A 112 8.36 0.43 21.77
CA PHE A 112 9.19 0.50 20.59
C PHE A 112 10.49 -0.31 20.77
N GLU A 113 11.23 -0.08 21.85
CA GLU A 113 12.47 -0.81 22.16
C GLU A 113 12.25 -2.33 22.28
N LEU A 114 11.14 -2.76 22.89
CA LEU A 114 10.75 -4.17 22.92
C LEU A 114 10.47 -4.72 21.52
N ARG A 115 9.75 -3.95 20.69
CA ARG A 115 9.41 -4.37 19.35
C ARG A 115 10.62 -4.42 18.42
N VAL A 116 11.57 -3.49 18.54
CA VAL A 116 12.83 -3.48 17.81
C VAL A 116 13.62 -4.76 18.07
N ARG A 117 13.78 -5.15 19.34
CA ARG A 117 14.46 -6.41 19.71
C ARG A 117 13.79 -7.63 19.08
N GLN A 118 12.47 -7.73 19.21
CA GLN A 118 11.70 -8.83 18.62
C GLN A 118 11.84 -8.89 17.08
N LEU A 119 11.85 -7.73 16.44
CA LEU A 119 11.97 -7.62 15.00
C LEU A 119 13.38 -7.97 14.52
N ALA A 120 14.42 -7.56 15.26
CA ALA A 120 15.80 -7.92 14.98
C ALA A 120 16.00 -9.44 15.01
N GLU A 121 15.49 -10.12 16.04
CA GLU A 121 15.53 -11.58 16.13
C GLU A 121 14.85 -12.27 14.94
N GLN A 122 13.69 -11.75 14.50
CA GLN A 122 12.97 -12.29 13.34
C GLN A 122 13.75 -12.09 12.04
N ILE A 123 14.30 -10.89 11.85
CA ILE A 123 15.10 -10.56 10.66
C ILE A 123 16.34 -11.45 10.59
N GLU A 124 17.05 -11.68 11.69
CA GLU A 124 18.22 -12.57 11.74
C GLU A 124 17.86 -14.04 11.45
N LYS A 125 16.72 -14.52 11.96
CA LYS A 125 16.19 -15.85 11.62
C LYS A 125 15.88 -15.97 10.13
N ILE A 126 15.21 -14.97 9.55
CA ILE A 126 14.92 -14.94 8.12
C ILE A 126 16.21 -14.96 7.31
N ARG A 127 17.20 -14.13 7.69
CA ARG A 127 18.51 -13.99 7.03
C ARG A 127 19.27 -15.32 6.95
N THR A 128 19.12 -16.18 7.96
CA THR A 128 19.84 -17.46 8.06
C THR A 128 19.07 -18.67 7.50
N GLY A 129 17.73 -18.60 7.42
CA GLY A 129 16.89 -19.77 7.12
C GLY A 129 16.11 -19.76 5.80
N SER A 130 16.14 -18.69 5.02
CA SER A 130 15.17 -18.49 3.92
C SER A 130 15.80 -18.59 2.52
N VAL A 131 14.99 -18.96 1.52
CA VAL A 131 15.40 -19.06 0.10
C VAL A 131 15.64 -17.66 -0.52
N ARG A 132 14.95 -16.62 -0.02
CA ARG A 132 15.17 -15.21 -0.41
C ARG A 132 15.22 -14.27 0.82
N PRO A 133 16.24 -14.44 1.67
CA PRO A 133 16.27 -13.87 3.01
C PRO A 133 16.22 -12.34 3.03
N GLN A 134 16.91 -11.69 2.08
CA GLN A 134 16.99 -10.22 2.07
C GLN A 134 15.66 -9.56 1.67
N THR A 135 14.90 -10.19 0.77
CA THR A 135 13.62 -9.64 0.30
C THR A 135 12.55 -9.74 1.38
N GLU A 136 12.47 -10.89 2.04
CA GLU A 136 11.48 -11.15 3.09
C GLU A 136 11.75 -10.30 4.35
N ALA A 137 13.00 -10.24 4.79
CA ALA A 137 13.39 -9.39 5.92
C ALA A 137 13.07 -7.90 5.67
N ARG A 138 13.26 -7.43 4.42
CA ARG A 138 12.91 -6.05 4.04
C ARG A 138 11.41 -5.78 4.16
N TYR A 139 10.57 -6.68 3.65
CA TYR A 139 9.12 -6.49 3.72
C TYR A 139 8.60 -6.49 5.15
N LEU A 140 9.09 -7.42 5.98
CA LEU A 140 8.76 -7.47 7.40
C LEU A 140 9.16 -6.16 8.11
N LEU A 141 10.36 -5.64 7.81
CA LEU A 141 10.85 -4.39 8.38
C LEU A 141 10.00 -3.18 7.97
N GLU A 142 9.73 -3.03 6.67
CA GLU A 142 8.94 -1.93 6.13
C GLU A 142 7.53 -1.90 6.73
N ASP A 143 6.85 -3.05 6.78
CA ASP A 143 5.50 -3.17 7.36
C ASP A 143 5.49 -2.85 8.86
N ALA A 144 6.44 -3.40 9.62
CA ALA A 144 6.54 -3.16 11.06
C ALA A 144 6.82 -1.68 11.40
N ILE A 145 7.69 -1.02 10.64
CA ILE A 145 8.00 0.40 10.84
C ILE A 145 6.81 1.30 10.46
N GLU A 146 6.14 1.00 9.35
CA GLU A 146 4.95 1.74 8.93
C GLU A 146 3.84 1.66 10.00
N GLY A 147 3.57 0.47 10.54
CA GLY A 147 2.60 0.28 11.63
C GLY A 147 3.01 0.95 12.94
N LEU A 148 4.25 0.78 13.40
CA LEU A 148 4.74 1.42 14.63
C LEU A 148 4.64 2.95 14.56
N SER A 149 4.98 3.53 13.40
CA SER A 149 4.91 4.98 13.21
C SER A 149 3.46 5.48 13.16
N ASP A 150 2.54 4.77 12.49
CA ASP A 150 1.12 5.14 12.48
C ASP A 150 0.50 5.00 13.88
N PHE A 151 0.78 3.91 14.60
CA PHE A 151 0.35 3.71 15.98
C PHE A 151 0.79 4.86 16.89
N PHE A 152 2.07 5.24 16.82
CA PHE A 152 2.60 6.34 17.63
C PHE A 152 1.90 7.65 17.33
N LEU A 153 1.76 8.01 16.04
CA LEU A 153 1.07 9.24 15.63
C LEU A 153 -0.38 9.27 16.12
N ILE A 154 -1.10 8.16 15.96
CA ILE A 154 -2.54 8.08 16.26
C ILE A 154 -2.82 8.08 17.76
N ARG A 155 -2.03 7.36 18.56
CA ARG A 155 -2.33 7.19 19.99
C ARG A 155 -1.56 8.13 20.91
N HIS A 156 -0.35 8.51 20.53
CA HIS A 156 0.54 9.27 21.41
C HIS A 156 0.74 10.71 20.98
N CYS A 157 0.29 11.12 19.78
CA CYS A 157 0.56 12.46 19.22
C CYS A 157 -0.70 13.22 18.78
N GLN A 158 -1.88 12.89 19.30
CA GLN A 158 -3.16 13.45 18.86
C GLN A 158 -3.20 14.99 18.88
N ASP A 159 -2.61 15.60 19.92
CA ASP A 159 -2.51 17.05 20.10
C ASP A 159 -1.47 17.73 19.18
N LEU A 160 -0.51 16.96 18.67
CA LEU A 160 0.53 17.45 17.76
C LEU A 160 0.11 17.35 16.30
N ASN A 161 -0.76 16.39 15.97
CA ASN A 161 -1.23 16.13 14.61
C ASN A 161 -2.01 17.33 14.05
N VAL A 162 -1.63 17.78 12.86
CA VAL A 162 -2.39 18.76 12.10
C VAL A 162 -3.43 18.08 11.23
N VAL A 163 -3.14 16.86 10.77
CA VAL A 163 -4.11 15.98 10.12
C VAL A 163 -4.37 14.80 11.05
N PRO A 164 -5.51 14.78 11.76
CA PRO A 164 -5.84 13.68 12.66
C PRO A 164 -6.16 12.42 11.84
N LEU A 165 -5.56 11.31 12.26
CA LEU A 165 -5.82 9.99 11.71
C LEU A 165 -6.77 9.24 12.65
N PRO A 166 -7.86 8.64 12.15
CA PRO A 166 -8.83 7.96 13.01
C PRO A 166 -8.21 6.73 13.66
N GLU A 167 -8.40 6.54 14.97
CA GLU A 167 -7.89 5.34 15.66
C GLU A 167 -8.45 4.03 15.08
N ALA A 168 -9.66 4.10 14.50
CA ALA A 168 -10.30 2.98 13.84
C ALA A 168 -9.39 2.34 12.77
N ILE A 169 -8.49 3.09 12.11
CA ILE A 169 -7.66 2.54 11.04
C ILE A 169 -6.63 1.52 11.53
N LEU A 170 -6.21 1.59 12.80
CA LEU A 170 -5.26 0.65 13.40
C LEU A 170 -5.76 -0.80 13.39
N ARG A 171 -7.09 -1.00 13.34
CA ARG A 171 -7.69 -2.35 13.24
C ARG A 171 -7.31 -3.06 11.95
N TYR A 172 -6.86 -2.32 10.93
CA TYR A 172 -6.55 -2.85 9.60
C TYR A 172 -5.07 -3.18 9.39
N GLU A 173 -4.18 -2.98 10.35
CA GLU A 173 -2.74 -3.24 10.18
C GLU A 173 -2.46 -4.71 9.81
N THR A 174 -3.08 -5.66 10.52
CA THR A 174 -2.83 -7.11 10.34
C THR A 174 -3.89 -7.83 9.50
N LEU A 175 -4.90 -7.09 8.99
CA LEU A 175 -6.04 -7.70 8.29
C LEU A 175 -5.67 -8.17 6.88
N GLN A 176 -6.02 -9.44 6.61
CA GLN A 176 -6.09 -10.06 5.30
C GLN A 176 -7.41 -9.70 4.61
N ARG A 177 -7.48 -9.88 3.28
CA ARG A 177 -8.63 -9.46 2.46
C ARG A 177 -9.92 -10.24 2.74
N ASP A 178 -9.82 -11.49 3.21
CA ASP A 178 -10.98 -12.36 3.42
C ASP A 178 -11.86 -11.87 4.57
N GLY A 179 -13.17 -11.74 4.32
CA GLY A 179 -14.15 -11.26 5.31
C GLY A 179 -14.09 -9.76 5.61
N LEU A 180 -13.32 -9.00 4.84
CA LEU A 180 -13.18 -7.55 5.02
C LEU A 180 -14.46 -6.81 4.62
N ASP A 181 -15.03 -6.08 5.57
CA ASP A 181 -16.07 -5.08 5.27
C ASP A 181 -15.41 -3.88 4.59
N PHE A 182 -15.40 -3.91 3.25
CA PHE A 182 -14.76 -2.89 2.43
C PHE A 182 -15.37 -1.50 2.62
N PHE A 183 -16.69 -1.43 2.81
CA PHE A 183 -17.35 -0.14 3.03
C PHE A 183 -16.89 0.47 4.35
N ARG A 184 -16.89 -0.33 5.43
CA ARG A 184 -16.39 0.11 6.73
C ARG A 184 -14.92 0.53 6.68
N LEU A 185 -14.07 -0.22 5.98
CA LEU A 185 -12.67 0.17 5.80
C LEU A 185 -12.56 1.56 5.18
N VAL A 186 -13.28 1.83 4.08
CA VAL A 186 -13.22 3.13 3.42
C VAL A 186 -13.73 4.24 4.34
N MET A 187 -14.84 4.02 5.04
CA MET A 187 -15.40 5.01 5.98
C MET A 187 -14.47 5.27 7.17
N ASP A 188 -13.86 4.23 7.76
CA ASP A 188 -12.95 4.37 8.89
C ASP A 188 -11.68 5.14 8.51
N PHE A 189 -11.17 4.99 7.29
CA PHE A 189 -10.00 5.74 6.82
C PHE A 189 -10.31 7.19 6.48
N LEU A 190 -11.40 7.43 5.76
CA LEU A 190 -11.75 8.79 5.29
C LEU A 190 -12.40 9.63 6.38
N ASP A 191 -13.10 9.00 7.33
CA ASP A 191 -13.68 9.64 8.51
C ASP A 191 -14.42 10.94 8.16
N PHE A 192 -15.33 10.81 7.20
CA PHE A 192 -16.14 11.92 6.68
C PHE A 192 -16.89 12.74 7.75
N PRO A 193 -17.35 12.17 8.89
CA PRO A 193 -17.94 12.97 9.95
C PRO A 193 -17.02 14.06 10.53
N SER A 194 -15.70 13.90 10.38
CA SER A 194 -14.68 14.88 10.79
C SER A 194 -14.22 15.80 9.65
N GLU A 195 -14.85 15.72 8.49
CA GLU A 195 -14.52 16.47 7.27
C GLU A 195 -15.64 17.45 6.91
N ASN A 196 -15.33 18.50 6.14
CA ASN A 196 -16.28 19.56 5.80
C ASN A 196 -16.95 19.33 4.43
N GLU A 197 -16.58 18.25 3.76
CA GLU A 197 -16.95 17.92 2.41
C GLU A 197 -18.38 17.39 2.33
N THR A 198 -19.07 17.72 1.24
CA THR A 198 -20.41 17.19 1.00
C THR A 198 -20.30 15.78 0.40
N VAL A 199 -20.59 14.77 1.22
CA VAL A 199 -20.45 13.36 0.83
C VAL A 199 -21.80 12.65 0.87
N TYR A 200 -22.09 11.91 -0.20
CA TYR A 200 -23.28 11.10 -0.36
C TYR A 200 -22.92 9.62 -0.25
N THR A 201 -23.45 8.95 0.76
CA THR A 201 -23.37 7.48 0.96
C THR A 201 -24.74 6.81 0.83
N ASP A 202 -25.83 7.54 1.08
CA ASP A 202 -27.20 7.11 0.83
C ASP A 202 -27.70 7.66 -0.52
N PHE A 203 -27.65 6.81 -1.54
CA PHE A 203 -28.08 7.16 -2.89
C PHE A 203 -29.60 7.19 -3.08
N LEU A 204 -30.38 6.65 -2.13
CA LEU A 204 -31.84 6.80 -2.15
C LEU A 204 -32.25 8.20 -1.70
N ALA A 205 -31.47 8.80 -0.81
CA ALA A 205 -31.65 10.18 -0.35
C ALA A 205 -30.92 11.22 -1.22
N MET A 206 -29.90 10.82 -1.99
CA MET A 206 -29.13 11.73 -2.84
C MET A 206 -30.02 12.39 -3.93
N PRO A 207 -29.93 13.71 -4.14
CA PRO A 207 -30.65 14.37 -5.22
C PRO A 207 -30.32 13.77 -6.60
N MET A 208 -31.35 13.37 -7.34
CA MET A 208 -31.20 12.71 -8.65
C MET A 208 -30.37 13.51 -9.65
N GLU A 209 -30.47 14.85 -9.64
CA GLU A 209 -29.69 15.71 -10.53
C GLU A 209 -28.18 15.60 -10.23
N LYS A 210 -27.79 15.59 -8.95
CA LYS A 210 -26.38 15.44 -8.54
C LYS A 210 -25.83 14.08 -8.93
N LEU A 211 -26.61 13.01 -8.72
CA LEU A 211 -26.22 11.66 -9.14
C LEU A 211 -26.00 11.61 -10.67
N ARG A 212 -26.95 12.16 -11.45
CA ARG A 212 -26.82 12.26 -12.91
C ARG A 212 -25.60 13.08 -13.33
N ASN A 213 -25.33 14.19 -12.66
CA ASN A 213 -24.17 15.03 -12.94
C ASN A 213 -22.86 14.28 -12.68
N ALA A 214 -22.74 13.59 -11.55
CA ALA A 214 -21.55 12.79 -11.22
C ALA A 214 -21.34 11.67 -12.26
N SER A 215 -22.38 10.90 -12.57
CA SER A 215 -22.33 9.82 -13.57
C SER A 215 -22.05 10.29 -15.00
N ALA A 216 -22.44 11.52 -15.34
CA ALA A 216 -22.13 12.11 -16.65
C ALA A 216 -20.73 12.75 -16.70
N SER A 217 -20.13 13.06 -15.54
CA SER A 217 -18.94 13.91 -15.48
C SER A 217 -17.65 13.16 -15.13
N PHE A 218 -17.68 12.27 -14.14
CA PHE A 218 -16.46 11.61 -13.66
C PHE A 218 -16.65 10.19 -13.10
N LEU A 219 -17.85 9.82 -12.69
CA LEU A 219 -18.14 8.51 -12.11
C LEU A 219 -18.61 7.54 -13.19
N PHE A 220 -17.69 6.74 -13.72
CA PHE A 220 -17.94 5.78 -14.81
C PHE A 220 -17.72 4.32 -14.37
N PRO A 221 -18.47 3.81 -13.37
CA PRO A 221 -18.28 2.46 -12.85
C PRO A 221 -18.68 1.39 -13.88
N ALA A 222 -18.06 0.21 -13.78
CA ALA A 222 -18.52 -0.97 -14.48
C ALA A 222 -19.93 -1.40 -13.99
N LYS A 223 -20.64 -2.18 -14.79
CA LYS A 223 -22.06 -2.53 -14.56
C LYS A 223 -22.37 -3.11 -13.16
N ASP A 224 -21.45 -3.91 -12.62
CA ASP A 224 -21.62 -4.62 -11.34
C ASP A 224 -20.73 -4.05 -10.23
N GLU A 225 -20.21 -2.84 -10.42
CA GLU A 225 -19.34 -2.16 -9.48
C GLU A 225 -20.16 -1.31 -8.51
N ARG A 226 -19.97 -1.53 -7.21
CA ARG A 226 -20.79 -0.90 -6.17
C ARG A 226 -20.17 0.43 -5.78
N ILE A 227 -20.91 1.53 -6.01
CA ILE A 227 -20.53 2.87 -5.55
C ILE A 227 -20.63 2.90 -4.02
N LEU A 228 -19.57 3.37 -3.35
CA LEU A 228 -19.51 3.50 -1.89
C LEU A 228 -19.89 4.90 -1.45
N PHE A 229 -19.36 5.91 -2.13
CA PHE A 229 -19.71 7.30 -1.87
C PHE A 229 -19.46 8.18 -3.10
N ILE A 230 -20.08 9.36 -3.11
CA ILE A 230 -19.78 10.47 -4.02
C ILE A 230 -19.50 11.71 -3.16
N CYS A 231 -18.31 12.28 -3.31
CA CYS A 231 -17.93 13.55 -2.71
C CYS A 231 -18.07 14.67 -3.74
N ASP A 232 -18.93 15.65 -3.46
CA ASP A 232 -19.17 16.82 -4.31
C ASP A 232 -18.19 17.93 -3.95
N GLN A 233 -17.32 18.28 -4.89
CA GLN A 233 -16.37 19.41 -4.76
C GLN A 233 -16.68 20.54 -5.75
N SER A 234 -17.86 20.52 -6.38
CA SER A 234 -18.31 21.64 -7.21
C SER A 234 -18.51 22.88 -6.34
N ILE A 235 -18.03 24.04 -6.79
CA ILE A 235 -18.18 25.33 -6.08
C ILE A 235 -19.64 25.65 -5.76
N LEU A 236 -20.57 25.29 -6.66
CA LEU A 236 -22.01 25.49 -6.49
C LEU A 236 -22.75 24.22 -6.03
N GLY A 237 -22.02 23.17 -5.61
CA GLY A 237 -22.59 21.90 -5.19
C GLY A 237 -23.38 21.18 -6.30
N SER A 238 -22.88 21.22 -7.55
CA SER A 238 -23.54 20.57 -8.68
C SER A 238 -23.18 19.08 -8.86
N ALA A 239 -22.16 18.59 -8.14
CA ALA A 239 -21.56 17.26 -8.30
C ALA A 239 -21.01 16.97 -9.72
N LYS A 240 -20.56 18.00 -10.44
CA LYS A 240 -19.84 17.85 -11.73
C LYS A 240 -18.33 17.75 -11.58
N GLU A 241 -17.83 18.10 -10.40
CA GLU A 241 -16.45 17.96 -9.95
C GLU A 241 -16.46 17.29 -8.57
N GLY A 242 -15.39 16.58 -8.25
CA GLY A 242 -15.31 15.82 -7.01
C GLY A 242 -14.60 14.48 -7.20
N PHE A 243 -14.82 13.59 -6.26
CA PHE A 243 -14.31 12.23 -6.32
C PHE A 243 -15.31 11.23 -5.74
N ALA A 244 -15.21 9.99 -6.19
CA ALA A 244 -16.08 8.90 -5.79
C ALA A 244 -15.26 7.63 -5.72
N MET A 245 -15.58 6.77 -4.77
CA MET A 245 -15.01 5.43 -4.70
C MET A 245 -16.09 4.39 -4.87
N THR A 246 -15.71 3.31 -5.51
CA THR A 246 -16.47 2.08 -5.60
C THR A 246 -15.77 0.98 -4.82
N ASP A 247 -16.24 -0.26 -4.91
CA ASP A 247 -15.52 -1.42 -4.42
C ASP A 247 -14.30 -1.83 -5.28
N ARG A 248 -14.03 -1.14 -6.40
CA ARG A 248 -12.93 -1.49 -7.32
C ARG A 248 -12.03 -0.34 -7.76
N ALA A 249 -12.49 0.91 -7.70
CA ALA A 249 -11.78 2.04 -8.25
C ALA A 249 -12.03 3.36 -7.51
N LEU A 250 -11.10 4.29 -7.70
CA LEU A 250 -11.26 5.70 -7.38
C LEU A 250 -11.52 6.45 -8.69
N PHE A 251 -12.56 7.29 -8.70
CA PHE A 251 -12.92 8.18 -9.80
C PHE A 251 -12.83 9.62 -9.32
N TRP A 252 -12.33 10.55 -10.13
CA TRP A 252 -12.30 11.95 -9.75
C TRP A 252 -12.23 12.89 -10.95
N LYS A 253 -12.57 14.16 -10.71
CA LYS A 253 -12.40 15.25 -11.65
C LYS A 253 -12.21 16.55 -10.88
N ALA A 254 -11.03 17.13 -11.02
CA ALA A 254 -10.73 18.46 -10.50
C ALA A 254 -11.33 19.55 -11.41
N PRO A 255 -11.53 20.79 -10.90
CA PRO A 255 -11.98 21.91 -11.72
C PRO A 255 -11.07 22.13 -12.93
N LEU A 256 -11.67 22.30 -14.11
CA LEU A 256 -10.99 22.49 -15.41
C LEU A 256 -10.13 21.29 -15.90
N GLU A 257 -10.15 20.17 -15.18
CA GLU A 257 -9.46 18.94 -15.59
C GLU A 257 -10.42 17.95 -16.27
N LYS A 258 -9.83 17.00 -16.99
CA LYS A 258 -10.57 15.83 -17.47
C LYS A 258 -10.84 14.87 -16.31
N PRO A 259 -11.90 14.05 -16.39
CA PRO A 259 -12.09 12.99 -15.41
C PRO A 259 -10.99 11.94 -15.51
N HIS A 260 -10.61 11.42 -14.35
CA HIS A 260 -9.61 10.38 -14.17
C HIS A 260 -10.18 9.27 -13.28
N TRP A 261 -9.66 8.06 -13.44
CA TRP A 261 -9.97 6.95 -12.56
C TRP A 261 -8.78 5.99 -12.49
N VAL A 262 -8.73 5.21 -11.42
CA VAL A 262 -7.76 4.15 -11.23
C VAL A 262 -8.42 2.98 -10.53
N TYR A 263 -8.31 1.78 -11.11
CA TYR A 263 -8.66 0.55 -10.42
C TYR A 263 -7.63 0.26 -9.34
N TYR A 264 -8.04 -0.28 -8.20
CA TYR A 264 -7.12 -0.60 -7.11
C TYR A 264 -6.05 -1.62 -7.53
N SER A 265 -6.37 -2.51 -8.49
CA SER A 265 -5.43 -3.44 -9.13
C SER A 265 -4.35 -2.73 -9.97
N ASP A 266 -4.66 -1.54 -10.50
CA ASP A 266 -3.81 -0.79 -11.43
C ASP A 266 -3.09 0.37 -10.74
N LEU A 267 -3.14 0.42 -9.41
CA LEU A 267 -2.58 1.49 -8.60
C LEU A 267 -1.05 1.33 -8.47
N GLN A 268 -0.30 2.10 -9.27
CA GLN A 268 1.15 1.96 -9.42
C GLN A 268 1.93 3.01 -8.62
N SER A 269 1.56 4.30 -8.73
CA SER A 269 2.26 5.39 -8.03
C SER A 269 1.30 6.24 -7.19
N LEU A 270 1.77 6.59 -5.98
CA LEU A 270 1.12 7.47 -5.03
C LEU A 270 2.18 8.45 -4.52
N GLU A 271 2.13 9.66 -5.05
CA GLU A 271 3.14 10.69 -4.79
C GLU A 271 2.48 11.84 -4.03
N PRO A 272 2.67 11.91 -2.70
CA PRO A 272 2.20 13.05 -1.93
C PRO A 272 3.02 14.28 -2.26
N GLU A 273 2.33 15.38 -2.51
CA GLU A 273 2.88 16.71 -2.67
C GLU A 273 2.40 17.57 -1.48
N LYS A 274 2.89 18.81 -1.35
CA LYS A 274 2.61 19.63 -0.17
C LYS A 274 1.11 19.78 0.13
N ASP A 275 0.30 20.02 -0.90
CA ASP A 275 -1.14 20.31 -0.74
C ASP A 275 -2.05 19.41 -1.59
N TRP A 276 -1.49 18.47 -2.35
CA TRP A 276 -2.23 17.58 -3.27
C TRP A 276 -1.54 16.23 -3.42
N LEU A 277 -2.13 15.33 -4.21
CA LEU A 277 -1.57 14.03 -4.55
C LEU A 277 -1.39 13.92 -6.06
N LYS A 278 -0.40 13.13 -6.50
CA LYS A 278 -0.44 12.51 -7.82
C LYS A 278 -0.72 11.02 -7.67
N ILE A 279 -1.75 10.55 -8.37
CA ILE A 279 -2.19 9.17 -8.40
C ILE A 279 -1.96 8.65 -9.82
N ASN A 280 -1.02 7.72 -10.00
CA ASN A 280 -0.53 7.30 -11.32
C ASN A 280 -0.16 8.49 -12.22
N GLY A 281 0.51 9.50 -11.66
CA GLY A 281 0.91 10.73 -12.35
C GLY A 281 -0.20 11.76 -12.58
N HIS A 282 -1.45 11.47 -12.23
CA HIS A 282 -2.58 12.38 -12.39
C HIS A 282 -2.86 13.16 -11.11
N PHE A 283 -3.12 14.47 -11.25
CA PHE A 283 -3.42 15.35 -10.13
C PHE A 283 -4.72 14.97 -9.42
N PHE A 284 -4.69 14.93 -8.09
CA PHE A 284 -5.83 14.72 -7.22
C PHE A 284 -5.76 15.69 -6.03
N ASN A 285 -6.89 16.29 -5.65
CA ASN A 285 -6.96 17.10 -4.44
C ASN A 285 -8.37 17.09 -3.81
N ALA A 286 -8.45 16.69 -2.55
CA ALA A 286 -9.62 16.71 -1.69
C ALA A 286 -9.47 17.60 -0.44
N GLY A 287 -8.46 18.48 -0.42
CA GLY A 287 -8.07 19.20 0.78
C GLY A 287 -7.06 18.40 1.61
N ARG A 288 -6.30 19.10 2.47
CA ARG A 288 -5.14 18.51 3.16
C ARG A 288 -5.48 17.26 3.97
N SER A 289 -6.56 17.30 4.75
CA SER A 289 -6.96 16.19 5.62
C SER A 289 -7.33 14.94 4.79
N LEU A 290 -8.29 15.07 3.88
CA LEU A 290 -8.72 13.98 3.01
C LEU A 290 -7.61 13.48 2.08
N ASN A 291 -6.68 14.33 1.63
CA ASN A 291 -5.53 13.86 0.83
C ASN A 291 -4.66 12.88 1.63
N VAL A 292 -4.32 13.19 2.88
CA VAL A 292 -3.51 12.29 3.72
C VAL A 292 -4.30 11.02 4.06
N LYS A 293 -5.57 11.14 4.43
CA LYS A 293 -6.44 10.00 4.74
C LYS A 293 -6.62 9.08 3.53
N LEU A 294 -6.86 9.65 2.35
CA LEU A 294 -6.97 8.91 1.09
C LEU A 294 -5.63 8.28 0.70
N LEU A 295 -4.49 8.96 0.87
CA LEU A 295 -3.18 8.38 0.63
C LEU A 295 -2.96 7.11 1.45
N LYS A 296 -3.31 7.12 2.75
CA LYS A 296 -3.22 5.94 3.62
C LYS A 296 -4.17 4.83 3.19
N LEU A 297 -5.42 5.19 2.86
CA LEU A 297 -6.38 4.24 2.33
C LEU A 297 -5.85 3.57 1.06
N LEU A 298 -5.41 4.36 0.07
CA LEU A 298 -4.89 3.85 -1.20
C LEU A 298 -3.64 2.99 -1.01
N ARG A 299 -2.73 3.34 -0.09
CA ARG A 299 -1.59 2.47 0.28
C ARG A 299 -2.06 1.14 0.89
N LYS A 300 -3.07 1.15 1.77
CA LYS A 300 -3.66 -0.09 2.30
C LYS A 300 -4.35 -0.90 1.20
N LEU A 301 -5.04 -0.25 0.27
CA LEU A 301 -5.64 -0.92 -0.88
C LEU A 301 -4.57 -1.53 -1.78
N GLN A 302 -3.44 -0.84 -2.01
CA GLN A 302 -2.31 -1.45 -2.71
C GLN A 302 -1.91 -2.77 -2.03
N THR A 303 -1.77 -2.82 -0.70
CA THR A 303 -1.38 -4.08 -0.01
C THR A 303 -2.42 -5.19 -0.12
N LEU A 304 -3.72 -4.86 -0.18
CA LEU A 304 -4.80 -5.85 -0.31
C LEU A 304 -5.01 -6.39 -1.74
N TYR A 305 -4.64 -5.61 -2.76
CA TYR A 305 -4.78 -5.98 -4.18
C TYR A 305 -3.46 -6.45 -4.82
N ARG A 306 -2.43 -6.69 -4.02
CA ARG A 306 -1.10 -7.19 -4.43
C ARG A 306 -0.96 -8.69 -4.34
#